data_AF-A0AAD1TLA6-F1
#
_entry.id   AF-A0AAD1TLA6-F1
#
_cell.length_a   1.000
_cell.length_b   1.000
_cell.length_c   1.000
_cell.angle_alpha   90.00
_cell.angle_beta   90.00
_cell.angle_gamma   90.00
#
_symmetry.space_group_name_H-M   'P 1'
#
loop_
_entity.id
_entity.type
_entity.pdbx_description
1 polymer ?
#
loop_
_entity_poly.entity_id
_entity_poly.type
_entity_poly.pdbx_seq_one_letter_code
_entity_poly.pdbx_strand_id
1 'polypeptide(L)'
;MVRSPRKPLPRQLKAGCAPHHHVIKSLVTEKQVAWQPLALATESSRSRNMAEPDTGALGPHQQDRLRDWKIQTRISDEKYLREHKEVYLLLSYFTRDVLLRRPDNIREFAADYFTNPSVADEIREKMRLNKEVAVGLVECNNQSI
;
A
#
# COMPACT_ATOMS: atom_id res chain seq x y z
N MET A 1 29.42 66.34 -21.18
CA MET A 1 29.43 65.65 -19.87
C MET A 1 28.79 64.28 -20.01
N VAL A 2 29.54 63.28 -19.56
CA VAL A 2 29.49 61.88 -20.00
C VAL A 2 28.31 61.16 -19.34
N ARG A 3 27.47 60.51 -20.14
CA ARG A 3 26.37 59.66 -19.68
C ARG A 3 26.95 58.38 -19.08
N SER A 4 26.65 58.13 -17.81
CA SER A 4 27.06 56.93 -17.07
C SER A 4 26.59 55.64 -17.77
N PRO A 5 27.40 54.57 -17.75
CA PRO A 5 27.06 53.33 -18.42
C PRO A 5 25.87 52.63 -17.75
N ARG A 6 24.88 52.25 -18.56
CA ARG A 6 23.75 51.43 -18.14
C ARG A 6 24.27 50.06 -17.67
N LYS A 7 23.97 49.72 -16.41
CA LYS A 7 24.21 48.37 -15.88
C LYS A 7 23.42 47.36 -16.72
N PRO A 8 24.02 46.27 -17.21
CA PRO A 8 23.30 45.26 -17.95
C PRO A 8 22.31 44.54 -17.04
N LEU A 9 21.07 44.42 -17.50
CA LEU A 9 20.05 43.57 -16.90
C LEU A 9 20.51 42.11 -16.92
N PRO A 10 20.19 41.31 -15.89
CA PRO A 10 20.55 39.90 -15.86
C PRO A 10 19.97 39.18 -17.08
N ARG A 11 20.84 38.40 -17.74
CA ARG A 11 20.48 37.50 -18.84
C ARG A 11 19.29 36.65 -18.42
N GLN A 12 18.18 36.77 -19.14
CA GLN A 12 17.13 35.77 -19.15
C GLN A 12 17.77 34.46 -19.62
N LEU A 13 18.05 33.55 -18.68
CA LEU A 13 18.33 32.16 -19.01
C LEU A 13 17.05 31.60 -19.63
N LYS A 14 17.16 31.24 -20.91
CA LYS A 14 16.10 30.58 -21.68
C LYS A 14 15.49 29.46 -20.83
N ALA A 15 14.16 29.41 -20.80
CA ALA A 15 13.40 28.25 -20.37
C ALA A 15 13.78 27.06 -21.28
N GLY A 16 14.84 26.36 -20.92
CA GLY A 16 15.11 25.01 -21.39
C GLY A 16 14.23 24.08 -20.57
N CYS A 17 13.39 23.29 -21.25
CA CYS A 17 12.67 22.18 -20.64
C CYS A 17 13.63 21.37 -19.78
N ALA A 18 13.46 21.45 -18.46
CA ALA A 18 14.15 20.58 -17.55
C ALA A 18 13.71 19.13 -17.83
N PRO A 19 14.63 18.17 -17.91
CA PRO A 19 14.28 16.77 -18.13
C PRO A 19 13.37 16.29 -16.99
N HIS A 20 12.30 15.59 -17.36
CA HIS A 20 11.22 15.00 -16.55
C HIS A 20 11.69 13.96 -15.50
N HIS A 21 12.93 14.04 -15.02
CA HIS A 21 13.51 13.09 -14.08
C HIS A 21 13.57 13.59 -12.63
N HIS A 22 13.17 14.84 -12.36
CA HIS A 22 13.27 15.39 -10.99
C HIS A 22 11.95 15.47 -10.22
N VAL A 23 10.79 15.28 -10.86
CA VAL A 23 9.47 15.35 -10.19
C VAL A 23 9.08 14.02 -9.54
N ILE A 24 9.61 12.88 -10.01
CA ILE A 24 9.27 11.57 -9.42
C ILE A 24 9.99 11.32 -8.08
N LYS A 25 11.10 12.04 -7.80
CA LYS A 25 11.78 11.89 -6.51
C LYS A 25 11.02 12.54 -5.34
N SER A 26 10.20 13.57 -5.58
CA SER A 26 9.44 14.21 -4.50
C SER A 26 8.18 13.44 -4.08
N LEU A 27 7.68 12.55 -4.94
CA LEU A 27 6.50 11.72 -4.63
C LEU A 27 6.86 10.43 -3.88
N VAL A 28 8.15 10.09 -3.78
CA VAL A 28 8.64 8.94 -3.01
C VAL A 28 9.11 9.34 -1.60
N THR A 29 9.36 10.62 -1.33
CA THR A 29 9.92 11.10 -0.05
C THR A 29 8.91 11.58 0.99
N GLU A 30 7.62 11.74 0.66
CA GLU A 30 6.63 12.27 1.63
C GLU A 30 5.59 11.23 2.10
N LYS A 31 5.57 10.04 1.50
CA LYS A 31 4.86 8.86 2.03
C LYS A 31 5.81 7.76 2.44
N GLN A 32 6.95 8.15 3.01
CA GLN A 32 7.55 7.36 4.07
C GLN A 32 6.64 7.49 5.30
N VAL A 33 5.45 6.88 5.20
CA VAL A 33 4.77 6.36 6.38
C VAL A 33 5.85 5.57 7.08
N ALA A 34 6.24 6.07 8.24
CA ALA A 34 7.23 5.47 9.09
C ALA A 34 6.74 4.07 9.48
N TRP A 35 6.97 3.10 8.60
CA TRP A 35 7.33 1.76 9.01
C TRP A 35 8.75 1.89 9.58
N GLN A 36 8.87 2.54 10.74
CA GLN A 36 9.90 2.14 11.67
C GLN A 36 9.67 0.64 11.87
N PRO A 37 10.68 -0.21 11.66
CA PRO A 37 10.50 -1.62 11.86
C PRO A 37 10.13 -1.79 13.33
N LEU A 38 8.89 -2.21 13.60
CA LEU A 38 8.62 -3.00 14.78
C LEU A 38 9.38 -4.31 14.54
N ALA A 39 10.70 -4.26 14.74
CA ALA A 39 11.57 -5.39 14.58
C ALA A 39 11.03 -6.48 15.52
N LEU A 40 10.68 -7.62 14.93
CA LEU A 40 10.49 -8.91 15.60
C LEU A 40 9.23 -9.09 16.46
N ALA A 41 8.05 -8.83 15.90
CA ALA A 41 6.85 -9.56 16.32
C ALA A 41 6.49 -10.58 15.23
N THR A 42 7.29 -11.64 15.13
CA THR A 42 6.98 -12.82 14.31
C THR A 42 5.76 -13.51 14.90
N GLU A 43 4.61 -13.32 14.30
CA GLU A 43 3.41 -14.13 14.53
C GLU A 43 3.60 -15.51 13.87
N SER A 44 4.45 -16.35 14.46
CA SER A 44 4.44 -17.79 14.21
C SER A 44 5.20 -18.50 15.31
N SER A 45 4.53 -18.74 16.44
CA SER A 45 4.72 -19.86 17.37
C SER A 45 3.90 -19.60 18.63
N ARG A 46 2.85 -20.42 18.85
CA ARG A 46 2.33 -20.67 20.20
C ARG A 46 3.52 -21.13 21.07
N SER A 47 3.63 -20.53 22.25
CA SER A 47 4.65 -20.77 23.29
C SER A 47 6.04 -20.19 23.03
N ARG A 48 6.23 -18.95 23.48
CA ARG A 48 7.31 -18.57 24.40
C ARG A 48 6.88 -17.29 25.10
N ASN A 49 7.06 -17.25 26.42
CA ASN A 49 6.72 -16.13 27.31
C ASN A 49 7.20 -14.79 26.73
N MET A 50 6.33 -14.08 26.02
CA MET A 50 6.44 -12.63 25.89
C MET A 50 5.90 -12.09 27.20
N ALA A 51 6.77 -11.50 28.01
CA ALA A 51 6.34 -10.76 29.18
C ALA A 51 5.17 -9.87 28.78
N GLU A 52 4.10 -9.92 29.57
CA GLU A 52 2.96 -9.04 29.39
C GLU A 52 3.50 -7.62 29.13
N PRO A 53 3.03 -6.91 28.09
CA PRO A 53 3.54 -5.57 27.81
C PRO A 53 3.39 -4.76 29.09
N ASP A 54 4.52 -4.36 29.69
CA ASP A 54 4.56 -3.60 30.93
C ASP A 54 3.82 -2.28 30.69
N THR A 55 2.53 -2.29 31.03
CA THR A 55 1.61 -1.18 30.82
C THR A 55 2.01 0.03 31.68
N GLY A 56 2.92 -0.16 32.64
CA GLY A 56 3.55 0.90 33.42
C GLY A 56 4.78 1.54 32.77
N ALA A 57 5.35 0.96 31.70
CA ALA A 57 6.58 1.47 31.08
C ALA A 57 6.40 2.78 30.29
N LEU A 58 5.16 3.13 29.92
CA LEU A 58 4.83 4.35 29.18
C LEU A 58 4.10 5.34 30.09
N GLY A 59 4.51 6.62 30.06
CA GLY A 59 3.79 7.68 30.74
C GLY A 59 2.40 7.93 30.12
N PRO A 60 1.44 8.53 30.85
CA PRO A 60 0.05 8.69 30.40
C PRO A 60 -0.07 9.34 29.00
N HIS A 61 0.68 10.43 28.77
CA HIS A 61 0.69 11.10 27.47
C HIS A 61 1.28 10.25 26.33
N GLN A 62 2.23 9.35 26.62
CA GLN A 62 2.75 8.41 25.63
C GLN A 62 1.72 7.32 25.31
N GLN A 63 0.97 6.86 26.32
CA GLN A 63 -0.13 5.93 26.13
C GLN A 63 -1.23 6.52 25.26
N ASP A 64 -1.62 7.77 25.50
CA ASP A 64 -2.64 8.47 24.70
C ASP A 64 -2.24 8.58 23.24
N ARG A 65 -1.01 9.05 22.98
CA ARG A 65 -0.47 9.11 21.61
C ARG A 65 -0.39 7.74 20.95
N LEU A 66 -0.01 6.70 21.69
CA LEU A 66 0.03 5.33 21.18
C LEU A 66 -1.38 4.82 20.85
N ARG A 67 -2.39 5.14 21.66
CA ARG A 67 -3.78 4.78 21.40
C ARG A 67 -4.27 5.44 20.12
N ASP A 68 -4.10 6.75 19.98
CA ASP A 68 -4.51 7.49 18.78
C ASP A 68 -3.80 6.95 17.54
N TRP A 69 -2.48 6.72 17.62
CA TRP A 69 -1.71 6.13 16.53
C TRP A 69 -2.24 4.74 16.13
N LYS A 70 -2.48 3.84 17.10
CA LYS A 70 -3.04 2.51 16.83
C LYS A 70 -4.40 2.59 16.15
N ILE A 71 -5.25 3.52 16.57
CA ILE A 71 -6.56 3.74 15.95
C ILE A 71 -6.39 4.19 14.50
N GLN A 72 -5.54 5.19 14.24
CA GLN A 72 -5.30 5.68 12.89
C GLN A 72 -4.69 4.62 11.97
N THR A 73 -3.75 3.82 12.49
CA THR A 73 -3.14 2.70 11.75
C THR A 73 -4.21 1.68 11.38
N ARG A 74 -5.05 1.25 12.34
CA ARG A 74 -6.16 0.32 12.04
C ARG A 74 -7.11 0.85 10.98
N ILE A 75 -7.49 2.13 11.05
CA ILE A 75 -8.36 2.75 10.05
C ILE A 75 -7.69 2.74 8.67
N SER A 76 -6.39 3.07 8.61
CA SER A 76 -5.60 3.06 7.38
C SER A 76 -5.49 1.66 6.77
N ASP A 77 -5.19 0.65 7.59
CA ASP A 77 -5.06 -0.73 7.13
C ASP A 77 -6.39 -1.26 6.58
N GLU A 78 -7.49 -1.01 7.29
CA GLU A 78 -8.80 -1.40 6.81
C GLU A 78 -9.18 -0.66 5.52
N LYS A 79 -8.86 0.63 5.40
CA LYS A 79 -9.10 1.41 4.18
C LYS A 79 -8.29 0.83 3.02
N TYR A 80 -7.02 0.49 3.25
CA TYR A 80 -6.17 -0.16 2.26
C TYR A 80 -6.81 -1.47 1.78
N LEU A 81 -7.20 -2.37 2.68
CA LEU A 81 -7.83 -3.65 2.32
C LEU A 81 -9.17 -3.48 1.58
N ARG A 82 -9.95 -2.43 1.90
CA ARG A 82 -11.19 -2.10 1.19
C ARG A 82 -10.95 -1.59 -0.23
N GLU A 83 -9.90 -0.81 -0.44
CA GLU A 83 -9.54 -0.24 -1.74
C GLU A 83 -8.82 -1.24 -2.65
N HIS A 84 -8.08 -2.20 -2.08
CA HIS A 84 -7.20 -3.13 -2.78
C HIS A 84 -7.85 -4.52 -2.92
N LYS A 85 -8.83 -4.62 -3.84
CA LYS A 85 -9.60 -5.85 -4.10
C LYS A 85 -8.74 -7.02 -4.57
N GLU A 86 -7.56 -6.76 -5.11
CA GLU A 86 -6.60 -7.80 -5.53
C GLU A 86 -6.17 -8.68 -4.36
N VAL A 87 -6.00 -8.11 -3.16
CA VAL A 87 -5.64 -8.86 -1.95
C VAL A 87 -6.78 -9.81 -1.57
N TYR A 88 -8.02 -9.32 -1.64
CA TYR A 88 -9.20 -10.14 -1.40
C TYR A 88 -9.32 -11.29 -2.39
N LEU A 89 -9.13 -11.02 -3.69
CA LEU A 89 -9.18 -12.06 -4.72
C LEU A 89 -8.12 -13.11 -4.47
N LEU A 90 -6.87 -12.70 -4.26
CA LEU A 90 -5.74 -13.59 -4.00
C LEU A 90 -6.02 -14.55 -2.83
N LEU A 91 -6.48 -14.02 -1.70
CA LEU A 91 -6.82 -14.82 -0.53
C LEU A 91 -8.03 -15.74 -0.75
N SER A 92 -9.04 -15.26 -1.48
CA SER A 92 -10.24 -16.03 -1.80
C SER A 92 -9.92 -17.22 -2.69
N TYR A 93 -9.10 -17.03 -3.72
CA TYR A 93 -8.68 -18.12 -4.61
C TYR A 93 -7.78 -19.12 -3.89
N PHE A 94 -6.80 -18.65 -3.11
CA PHE A 94 -5.97 -19.52 -2.30
C PHE A 94 -6.82 -20.38 -1.35
N THR A 95 -7.73 -19.76 -0.60
CA THR A 95 -8.59 -20.47 0.36
C THR A 95 -9.49 -21.49 -0.34
N ARG A 96 -10.07 -21.11 -1.49
CA ARG A 96 -10.86 -22.02 -2.32
C ARG A 96 -10.02 -23.24 -2.73
N ASP A 97 -8.80 -23.03 -3.20
CA ASP A 97 -7.93 -24.12 -3.65
C ASP A 97 -7.50 -25.03 -2.49
N VAL A 98 -7.22 -24.47 -1.31
CA VAL A 98 -6.97 -25.27 -0.10
C VAL A 98 -8.17 -26.13 0.26
N LEU A 99 -9.38 -25.57 0.24
CA LEU A 99 -10.60 -26.31 0.59
C LEU A 99 -10.97 -27.39 -0.43
N LEU A 100 -10.67 -27.17 -1.71
CA LEU A 100 -10.92 -28.12 -2.78
C LEU A 100 -9.88 -29.24 -2.84
N ARG A 101 -8.60 -28.89 -2.76
CA ARG A 101 -7.50 -29.85 -2.93
C ARG A 101 -7.13 -30.56 -1.63
N ARG A 102 -7.46 -29.97 -0.47
CA ARG A 102 -7.16 -30.48 0.87
C ARG A 102 -5.72 -31.00 1.01
N PRO A 103 -4.71 -30.14 0.80
CA PRO A 103 -3.31 -30.56 0.84
C PRO A 103 -2.92 -31.04 2.25
N ASP A 104 -2.07 -32.07 2.32
CA ASP A 104 -1.55 -32.60 3.58
C ASP A 104 -0.67 -31.58 4.31
N ASN A 105 0.08 -30.76 3.55
CA ASN A 105 0.92 -29.69 4.09
C ASN A 105 0.54 -28.33 3.50
N ILE A 106 -0.21 -27.56 4.28
CA ILE A 106 -0.70 -26.22 3.88
C ILE A 106 0.47 -25.23 3.67
N ARG A 107 1.58 -25.38 4.40
CA ARG A 107 2.71 -24.43 4.30
C ARG A 107 3.46 -24.58 2.99
N GLU A 108 3.75 -25.82 2.60
CA GLU A 108 4.37 -26.11 1.30
C GLU A 108 3.45 -25.70 0.16
N PHE A 109 2.15 -26.02 0.28
CA PHE A 109 1.15 -25.58 -0.70
C PHE A 109 1.11 -24.05 -0.85
N ALA A 110 1.19 -23.30 0.25
CA ALA A 110 1.24 -21.84 0.22
C ALA A 110 2.52 -21.31 -0.43
N ALA A 111 3.68 -21.91 -0.12
CA ALA A 111 4.95 -21.53 -0.73
C ALA A 111 4.91 -21.70 -2.25
N ASP A 112 4.44 -22.84 -2.74
CA ASP A 112 4.30 -23.12 -4.17
C ASP A 112 3.27 -22.20 -4.82
N TYR A 113 2.12 -21.98 -4.17
CA TYR A 113 1.04 -21.16 -4.69
C TYR A 113 1.47 -19.69 -4.86
N PHE A 114 2.05 -19.08 -3.82
CA PHE A 114 2.41 -17.65 -3.85
C PHE A 114 3.72 -17.35 -4.59
N THR A 115 4.57 -18.34 -4.82
CA THR A 115 5.79 -18.19 -5.63
C THR A 115 5.50 -18.34 -7.13
N ASN A 116 4.36 -18.93 -7.52
CA ASN A 116 3.99 -19.09 -8.91
C ASN A 116 3.69 -17.72 -9.58
N PRO A 117 4.47 -17.30 -10.60
CA PRO A 117 4.26 -16.02 -11.27
C PRO A 117 2.91 -15.93 -12.00
N SER A 118 2.30 -17.06 -12.40
CA SER A 118 1.00 -17.06 -13.09
C SER A 118 -0.12 -16.49 -12.24
N VAL A 119 -0.04 -16.67 -10.91
CA VAL A 119 -1.06 -16.20 -9.97
C VAL A 119 -1.20 -14.68 -10.03
N ALA A 120 -0.11 -13.95 -10.18
CA ALA A 120 -0.16 -12.49 -10.30
C ALA A 120 -0.90 -12.05 -11.57
N ASP A 121 -0.66 -12.72 -12.69
CA ASP A 121 -1.30 -12.41 -13.98
C ASP A 121 -2.78 -12.82 -13.99
N GLU A 122 -3.11 -13.96 -13.39
CA GLU A 122 -4.50 -14.40 -13.20
C GLU A 122 -5.30 -13.38 -12.36
N ILE A 123 -4.74 -12.89 -11.25
CA ILE A 123 -5.39 -11.89 -10.41
C ILE A 123 -5.57 -10.56 -11.17
N ARG A 124 -4.57 -10.12 -11.93
CA ARG A 124 -4.68 -8.91 -12.77
C ARG A 124 -5.79 -9.02 -13.80
N GLU A 125 -5.88 -10.15 -14.47
CA GLU A 125 -6.94 -10.39 -15.46
C GLU A 125 -8.32 -10.44 -14.81
N LYS A 126 -8.45 -11.09 -13.65
CA LYS A 126 -9.71 -11.08 -12.89
C LYS A 126 -10.10 -9.69 -12.40
N MET A 127 -9.13 -8.86 -12.01
CA MET A 127 -9.39 -7.46 -11.66
C MET A 127 -9.93 -6.66 -12.85
N ARG A 128 -9.37 -6.88 -14.06
CA ARG A 128 -9.87 -6.26 -15.30
C ARG A 128 -11.31 -6.67 -15.59
N LEU A 129 -11.60 -7.98 -15.58
CA LEU A 129 -12.94 -8.51 -15.84
C LEU A 129 -13.97 -8.02 -14.81
N ASN A 130 -13.63 -8.02 -13.52
CA ASN A 130 -14.53 -7.53 -12.48
C ASN A 130 -14.83 -6.04 -12.60
N LYS A 131 -13.88 -5.24 -13.12
CA LYS A 131 -14.11 -3.82 -13.42
C LYS A 131 -15.08 -3.65 -14.59
N GLU A 132 -14.96 -4.45 -15.63
CA GLU A 132 -15.85 -4.41 -16.80
C GLU A 132 -17.29 -4.83 -16.46
N VAL A 133 -17.46 -5.85 -15.62
CA VAL A 133 -18.78 -6.24 -15.11
C VAL A 133 -19.39 -5.13 -14.26
N ALA A 134 -18.59 -4.49 -13.40
CA ALA A 134 -19.07 -3.36 -12.59
C ALA A 134 -19.45 -2.14 -13.45
N VAL A 135 -18.75 -1.89 -14.56
CA VAL A 135 -19.07 -0.81 -15.51
C VAL A 135 -20.34 -1.15 -16.32
N GLY A 136 -20.47 -2.37 -16.84
CA GLY A 136 -21.65 -2.79 -17.60
C GLY A 136 -22.95 -2.79 -16.80
N LEU A 137 -22.91 -3.11 -15.50
CA LEU A 137 -24.07 -3.01 -14.60
C LEU A 137 -24.53 -1.56 -14.37
N VAL A 138 -23.61 -0.59 -14.43
CA VAL A 138 -23.93 0.84 -14.27
C VAL A 138 -24.57 1.38 -15.55
N GLU A 139 -24.17 0.92 -16.72
CA GLU A 139 -24.73 1.37 -18.00
C GLU A 139 -26.17 0.87 -18.23
N CYS A 140 -26.50 -0.37 -17.86
CA CYS A 140 -27.88 -0.87 -17.97
C CYS A 140 -28.89 -0.14 -17.05
N ASN A 141 -28.43 0.51 -15.98
CA ASN A 141 -29.29 1.24 -15.05
C ASN A 141 -29.58 2.69 -15.49
N ASN A 142 -28.83 3.22 -16.46
CA ASN A 142 -29.02 4.58 -17.00
C ASN A 142 -29.73 4.62 -18.36
N GLN A 143 -30.09 3.47 -18.93
CA GLN A 143 -30.83 3.36 -20.19
C GLN A 143 -32.35 3.14 -20.01
N SER A 144 -32.87 3.18 -18.78
CA SER A 144 -34.31 3.14 -18.47
C SER A 144 -34.76 4.40 -17.73
N ILE A 145 -34.73 5.54 -18.43
CA ILE A 145 -35.57 6.72 -18.16
C ILE A 145 -36.07 7.23 -19.51
#